data_AF-A0A0S8F0C7-F1
#
_entry.id   AF-A0A0S8F0C7-F1
#
_cell.length_a   1.000
_cell.length_b   1.000
_cell.length_c   1.000
_cell.angle_alpha   90.00
_cell.angle_beta   90.00
_cell.angle_gamma   90.00
#
_symmetry.space_group_name_H-M   'P 1'
#
loop_
_entity.id
_entity.type
_entity.pdbx_description
1 polymer ?
#
loop_
_entity_poly.entity_id
_entity_poly.type
_entity_poly.pdbx_seq_one_letter_code
_entity_poly.pdbx_strand_id
1 'polypeptide(L)'
;MTSLTIDPAEVAAFNRLAETWWDESGPMWPLHRLNALRRDYLARRLAEYWPDRPAHRPFEDLDILDIGCGAGLLSESACRLGGRVHGVDVAERNIAIARQHARSSGLEIEYEVSTAEALAEGQRRYDLVLNMEVVEHVANLPAFLENCCELTRPGGIMVIATINRTLISWLAAIVGAEYILRWLPRGTHQWSRFPRPSELEAILATRGFSVEDQVGVGVNPINRRFRLHKYLGVNYMLVTRREGRDGSGRT
;
A
#
# COMPACT_ATOMS: atom_id res chain seq x y z
N MET A 1 35.26 25.42 1.96
CA MET A 1 33.88 25.95 2.00
C MET A 1 33.06 25.11 1.03
N THR A 2 32.24 24.21 1.56
CA THR A 2 31.42 23.23 0.82
C THR A 2 30.30 23.94 0.07
N SER A 3 30.44 24.08 -1.24
CA SER A 3 29.42 24.59 -2.14
C SER A 3 28.41 23.49 -2.44
N LEU A 4 27.12 23.74 -2.17
CA LEU A 4 26.00 22.84 -2.44
C LEU A 4 25.99 22.40 -3.91
N THR A 5 26.03 21.09 -4.14
CA THR A 5 26.27 20.43 -5.44
C THR A 5 25.00 20.08 -6.22
N ILE A 6 23.88 20.78 -6.00
CA ILE A 6 22.59 20.43 -6.60
C ILE A 6 22.10 21.59 -7.48
N ASP A 7 21.77 21.29 -8.73
CA ASP A 7 21.26 22.25 -9.71
C ASP A 7 19.88 22.78 -9.27
N PRO A 8 19.71 24.10 -9.06
CA PRO A 8 18.41 24.70 -8.74
C PRO A 8 17.29 24.38 -9.73
N ALA A 9 17.61 24.17 -11.02
CA ALA A 9 16.62 23.79 -12.02
C ALA A 9 16.12 22.35 -11.82
N GLU A 10 17.02 21.47 -11.39
CA GLU A 10 16.70 20.08 -11.03
C GLU A 10 15.82 20.05 -9.79
N VAL A 11 16.17 20.80 -8.74
CA VAL A 11 15.33 20.98 -7.54
C VAL A 11 13.94 21.51 -7.91
N ALA A 12 13.86 22.51 -8.79
CA ALA A 12 12.58 23.06 -9.21
C ALA A 12 11.75 22.07 -10.05
N ALA A 13 12.38 21.24 -10.87
CA ALA A 13 11.70 20.17 -11.61
C ALA A 13 11.19 19.07 -10.68
N PHE A 14 11.96 18.71 -9.65
CA PHE A 14 11.53 17.80 -8.60
C PHE A 14 10.34 18.35 -7.81
N ASN A 15 10.40 19.62 -7.39
CA ASN A 15 9.30 20.28 -6.68
C ASN A 15 8.00 20.27 -7.51
N ARG A 16 8.07 20.57 -8.82
CA ARG A 16 6.89 20.52 -9.70
C ARG A 16 6.28 19.11 -9.83
N LEU A 17 7.12 18.07 -9.89
CA LEU A 17 6.60 16.71 -9.91
C LEU A 17 5.98 16.33 -8.55
N ALA A 18 6.63 16.70 -7.45
CA ALA A 18 6.10 16.47 -6.10
C ALA A 18 4.75 17.17 -5.91
N GLU A 19 4.63 18.42 -6.35
CA GLU A 19 3.37 19.18 -6.39
C GLU A 19 2.30 18.45 -7.19
N THR A 20 2.65 17.87 -8.35
CA THR A 20 1.68 17.11 -9.17
C THR A 20 1.17 15.85 -8.46
N TRP A 21 2.04 15.17 -7.68
CA TRP A 21 1.65 13.97 -6.94
C TRP A 21 0.73 14.29 -5.75
N TRP A 22 1.06 15.36 -5.03
CA TRP A 22 0.37 15.77 -3.80
C TRP A 22 -0.77 16.78 -4.02
N ASP A 23 -1.00 17.24 -5.26
CA ASP A 23 -2.18 18.02 -5.63
C ASP A 23 -3.44 17.14 -5.69
N GLU A 24 -4.30 17.30 -4.67
CA GLU A 24 -5.58 16.60 -4.56
C GLU A 24 -6.58 16.93 -5.70
N SER A 25 -6.40 18.06 -6.38
CA SER A 25 -7.22 18.49 -7.51
C SER A 25 -6.63 18.13 -8.88
N GLY A 26 -5.36 17.72 -8.88
CA GLY A 26 -4.59 17.37 -10.06
C GLY A 26 -4.89 15.98 -10.61
N PRO A 27 -4.05 15.47 -11.53
CA PRO A 27 -4.23 14.16 -12.15
C PRO A 27 -4.29 13.00 -11.13
N MET A 28 -3.63 13.14 -9.98
CA MET A 28 -3.58 12.10 -8.96
C MET A 28 -4.79 12.10 -8.01
N TRP A 29 -5.80 12.94 -8.23
CA TRP A 29 -7.02 12.99 -7.40
C TRP A 29 -7.65 11.61 -7.11
N PRO A 30 -7.68 10.60 -8.02
CA PRO A 30 -8.28 9.32 -7.72
C PRO A 30 -7.52 8.59 -6.61
N LEU A 31 -6.19 8.67 -6.60
CA LEU A 31 -5.37 8.05 -5.55
C LEU A 31 -5.58 8.73 -4.20
N HIS A 32 -5.71 10.06 -4.17
CA HIS A 32 -6.04 10.79 -2.93
C HIS A 32 -7.38 10.37 -2.34
N ARG A 33 -8.42 10.26 -3.18
CA ARG A 33 -9.75 9.80 -2.74
C ARG A 33 -9.76 8.33 -2.33
N LEU A 34 -9.03 7.49 -3.04
CA LEU A 34 -8.86 6.08 -2.70
C LEU A 34 -8.08 5.92 -1.38
N ASN A 35 -7.03 6.70 -1.18
CA ASN A 35 -6.26 6.73 0.06
C ASN A 35 -7.12 7.13 1.25
N ALA A 36 -7.99 8.14 1.11
CA ALA A 36 -8.93 8.52 2.16
C ALA A 36 -9.88 7.36 2.53
N LEU A 37 -10.45 6.67 1.53
CA LEU A 37 -11.29 5.48 1.77
C LEU A 37 -10.50 4.35 2.45
N ARG A 38 -9.29 4.07 1.99
CA ARG A 38 -8.39 3.03 2.52
C ARG A 38 -8.01 3.32 3.95
N ARG A 39 -7.59 4.55 4.25
CA ARG A 39 -7.27 5.01 5.60
C ARG A 39 -8.46 4.78 6.54
N ASP A 40 -9.66 5.19 6.15
CA ASP A 40 -10.85 5.06 7.01
C ASP A 40 -11.24 3.58 7.19
N TYR A 41 -11.10 2.76 6.14
CA TYR A 41 -11.29 1.32 6.21
C TYR A 41 -10.29 0.65 7.18
N LEU A 42 -9.00 0.91 6.99
CA LEU A 42 -7.92 0.37 7.79
C LEU A 42 -8.05 0.79 9.25
N ALA A 43 -8.26 2.08 9.53
CA ALA A 43 -8.45 2.59 10.88
C ALA A 43 -9.59 1.85 11.61
N ARG A 44 -10.73 1.65 10.93
CA ARG A 44 -11.88 0.94 11.50
C ARG A 44 -11.60 -0.56 11.71
N ARG A 45 -11.11 -1.26 10.68
CA ARG A 45 -10.91 -2.72 10.76
C ARG A 45 -9.76 -3.09 11.68
N LEU A 46 -8.68 -2.32 11.66
CA LEU A 46 -7.48 -2.65 12.42
C LEU A 46 -7.63 -2.34 13.91
N ALA A 47 -8.53 -1.43 14.30
CA ALA A 47 -8.90 -1.20 15.70
C ALA A 47 -9.43 -2.48 16.39
N GLU A 48 -9.97 -3.45 15.65
CA GLU A 48 -10.45 -4.72 16.20
C GLU A 48 -9.30 -5.62 16.69
N TYR A 49 -8.07 -5.46 16.16
CA TYR A 49 -6.90 -6.24 16.57
C TYR A 49 -6.10 -5.58 17.71
N TRP A 50 -6.24 -4.27 17.88
CA TRP A 50 -5.57 -3.48 18.91
C TRP A 50 -6.57 -2.56 19.64
N PRO A 51 -7.53 -3.13 20.40
CA PRO A 51 -8.67 -2.39 20.95
C PRO A 51 -8.29 -1.39 22.05
N ASP A 52 -7.13 -1.56 22.69
CA ASP A 52 -6.65 -0.68 23.76
C ASP A 52 -6.14 0.67 23.24
N ARG A 53 -6.09 0.87 21.91
CA ARG A 53 -5.57 2.10 21.30
C ARG A 53 -6.64 3.18 21.21
N PRO A 54 -6.28 4.47 21.38
CA PRO A 54 -7.22 5.56 21.21
C PRO A 54 -7.83 5.57 19.82
N ALA A 55 -9.14 5.80 19.71
CA ALA A 55 -9.86 5.78 18.43
C ALA A 55 -9.31 6.77 17.38
N HIS A 56 -8.69 7.87 17.81
CA HIS A 56 -8.09 8.88 16.93
C HIS A 56 -6.64 8.56 16.54
N ARG A 57 -6.00 7.59 17.20
CA ARG A 57 -4.65 7.07 16.91
C ARG A 57 -4.66 5.53 16.93
N PRO A 58 -5.44 4.88 16.04
CA PRO A 58 -5.62 3.44 16.05
C PRO A 58 -4.32 2.66 15.74
N PHE A 59 -3.29 3.33 15.24
CA PHE A 59 -1.99 2.74 14.93
C PHE A 59 -0.89 3.12 15.93
N GLU A 60 -1.26 3.76 17.03
CA GLU A 60 -0.32 4.13 18.09
C GLU A 60 0.60 2.96 18.44
N ASP A 61 1.91 3.21 18.46
CA ASP A 61 2.96 2.23 18.77
C ASP A 61 3.06 1.00 17.88
N LEU A 62 2.38 0.96 16.72
CA LEU A 62 2.57 -0.10 15.74
C LEU A 62 3.77 0.19 14.84
N ASP A 63 4.62 -0.82 14.63
CA ASP A 63 5.61 -0.80 13.56
C ASP A 63 4.91 -1.20 12.25
N ILE A 64 4.89 -0.28 11.28
CA ILE A 64 4.18 -0.45 10.01
C ILE A 64 5.19 -0.46 8.87
N LEU A 65 5.10 -1.46 8.00
CA LEU A 65 5.79 -1.48 6.72
C LEU A 65 4.80 -1.15 5.59
N ASP A 66 5.12 -0.17 4.75
CA ASP A 66 4.37 0.16 3.53
C ASP A 66 5.22 -0.22 2.31
N ILE A 67 4.96 -1.40 1.73
CA ILE A 67 5.70 -1.92 0.58
C ILE A 67 5.12 -1.30 -0.70
N GLY A 68 5.98 -0.72 -1.54
CA GLY A 68 5.56 0.04 -2.70
C GLY A 68 4.87 1.34 -2.30
N CYS A 69 5.43 2.05 -1.31
CA CYS A 69 4.80 3.23 -0.72
C CYS A 69 4.61 4.40 -1.70
N GLY A 70 5.23 4.35 -2.88
CA GLY A 70 5.23 5.43 -3.85
C GLY A 70 5.73 6.73 -3.21
N ALA A 71 5.06 7.83 -3.53
CA ALA A 71 5.37 9.13 -2.94
C ALA A 71 4.74 9.36 -1.55
N GLY A 72 4.27 8.30 -0.85
CA GLY A 72 4.02 8.35 0.59
C GLY A 72 2.58 8.59 1.04
N LEU A 73 1.59 8.56 0.16
CA LEU A 73 0.19 8.88 0.50
C LEU A 73 -0.37 8.07 1.67
N LEU A 74 -0.19 6.74 1.64
CA LEU A 74 -0.72 5.87 2.68
C LEU A 74 0.20 5.87 3.91
N SER A 75 1.51 5.82 3.69
CA SER A 75 2.53 5.98 4.74
C SER A 75 2.26 7.19 5.64
N GLU A 76 1.99 8.36 5.06
CA GLU A 76 1.71 9.55 5.86
C GLU A 76 0.34 9.51 6.55
N SER A 77 -0.67 8.90 5.93
CA SER A 77 -1.95 8.63 6.60
C SER A 77 -1.77 7.72 7.82
N ALA A 78 -0.95 6.66 7.69
CA ALA A 78 -0.67 5.73 8.78
C ALA A 78 0.15 6.37 9.90
N CYS A 79 1.14 7.21 9.56
CA CYS A 79 1.91 8.00 10.52
C CYS A 79 1.01 8.96 11.31
N ARG A 80 0.11 9.69 10.64
CA ARG A 80 -0.88 10.57 11.31
C ARG A 80 -1.84 9.81 12.24
N LEU A 81 -2.07 8.52 11.97
CA LEU A 81 -2.86 7.63 12.83
C LEU A 81 -2.05 7.01 13.99
N GLY A 82 -0.79 7.43 14.17
CA GLY A 82 0.07 7.07 15.31
C GLY A 82 1.11 5.97 15.04
N GLY A 83 1.18 5.45 13.82
CA GLY A 83 2.11 4.38 13.46
C GLY A 83 3.56 4.84 13.30
N ARG A 84 4.52 3.97 13.66
CA ARG A 84 5.93 4.09 13.29
C ARG A 84 6.12 3.48 11.91
N VAL A 85 6.12 4.33 10.89
CA VAL A 85 6.05 3.91 9.49
C VAL A 85 7.44 3.79 8.87
N HIS A 86 7.68 2.64 8.24
CA HIS A 86 8.74 2.40 7.28
C HIS A 86 8.12 2.20 5.89
N GLY A 87 8.28 3.18 4.99
CA GLY A 87 7.84 3.09 3.60
C GLY A 87 9.00 2.70 2.67
N VAL A 88 8.78 1.71 1.80
CA VAL A 88 9.80 1.28 0.83
C VAL A 88 9.27 1.26 -0.60
N ASP A 89 10.11 1.63 -1.54
CA ASP A 89 9.79 1.61 -2.98
C ASP A 89 11.08 1.42 -3.79
N VAL A 90 11.00 0.78 -4.95
CA VAL A 90 12.15 0.56 -5.83
C VAL A 90 12.53 1.82 -6.62
N ALA A 91 11.59 2.75 -6.78
CA ALA A 91 11.81 3.99 -7.50
C ALA A 91 12.39 5.07 -6.58
N GLU A 92 13.68 5.36 -6.73
CA GLU A 92 14.39 6.40 -5.98
C GLU A 92 13.67 7.77 -6.03
N ARG A 93 13.10 8.10 -7.20
CA ARG A 93 12.34 9.34 -7.39
C ARG A 93 11.10 9.42 -6.49
N ASN A 94 10.38 8.32 -6.31
CA ASN A 94 9.19 8.28 -5.44
C ASN A 94 9.58 8.51 -3.98
N ILE A 95 10.63 7.81 -3.52
CA ILE A 95 11.18 7.95 -2.18
C ILE A 95 11.68 9.37 -1.91
N ALA A 96 12.32 10.02 -2.89
CA ALA A 96 12.74 11.40 -2.76
C ALA A 96 11.54 12.35 -2.54
N ILE A 97 10.47 12.20 -3.32
CA ILE A 97 9.23 12.98 -3.17
C ILE A 97 8.57 12.71 -1.81
N ALA A 98 8.47 11.45 -1.41
CA ALA A 98 7.88 11.05 -0.12
C ALA A 98 8.63 11.68 1.07
N ARG A 99 9.96 11.58 1.07
CA ARG A 99 10.82 12.19 2.11
C ARG A 99 10.66 13.71 2.16
N GLN A 100 10.59 14.36 1.00
CA GLN A 100 10.40 15.80 0.94
C GLN A 100 9.04 16.21 1.51
N HIS A 101 7.96 15.55 1.09
CA HIS A 101 6.61 15.89 1.54
C HIS A 101 6.39 15.59 3.03
N ALA A 102 6.91 14.47 3.53
CA ALA A 102 6.85 14.13 4.95
C ALA A 102 7.59 15.16 5.80
N ARG A 103 8.78 15.61 5.38
CA ARG A 103 9.52 16.70 6.05
C ARG A 103 8.74 18.01 6.07
N SER A 104 8.15 18.42 4.94
CA SER A 104 7.33 19.64 4.91
C SER A 104 6.05 19.51 5.75
N SER A 105 5.56 18.29 5.92
CA SER A 105 4.40 17.96 6.75
C SER A 105 4.73 17.76 8.23
N GLY A 106 6.00 17.83 8.63
CA GLY A 106 6.44 17.57 10.01
C GLY A 106 6.22 16.12 10.47
N LEU A 107 6.25 15.16 9.54
CA LEU A 107 6.04 13.75 9.83
C LEU A 107 7.38 13.00 9.89
N GLU A 108 7.52 12.17 10.91
CA GLU A 108 8.67 11.28 11.07
C GLU A 108 8.34 9.91 10.46
N ILE A 109 8.83 9.71 9.23
CA ILE A 109 8.65 8.46 8.48
C ILE A 109 10.00 8.03 7.93
N GLU A 110 10.33 6.76 8.15
CA GLU A 110 11.50 6.14 7.54
C GLU A 110 11.12 5.76 6.10
N TYR A 111 11.84 6.30 5.13
CA TYR A 111 11.66 5.94 3.73
C TYR A 111 12.96 5.35 3.19
N GLU A 112 12.89 4.22 2.49
CA GLU A 112 14.05 3.49 1.95
C GLU A 112 13.83 3.09 0.48
N VAL A 113 14.87 3.20 -0.34
CA VAL A 113 14.86 2.60 -1.68
C VAL A 113 15.26 1.14 -1.53
N SER A 114 14.28 0.24 -1.57
CA SER A 114 14.50 -1.17 -1.20
C SER A 114 13.48 -2.10 -1.86
N THR A 115 13.68 -3.41 -1.67
CA THR A 115 12.73 -4.45 -2.07
C THR A 115 12.29 -5.27 -0.86
N ALA A 116 11.16 -5.97 -0.97
CA ALA A 116 10.70 -6.86 0.09
C ALA A 116 11.70 -8.01 0.34
N GLU A 117 12.35 -8.50 -0.72
CA GLU A 117 13.42 -9.50 -0.67
C GLU A 117 14.57 -9.01 0.21
N ALA A 118 15.10 -7.81 -0.06
CA ALA A 118 16.23 -7.26 0.67
C ALA A 118 15.89 -7.02 2.15
N LEU A 119 14.67 -6.54 2.44
CA LEU A 119 14.22 -6.38 3.82
C LEU A 119 14.08 -7.72 4.55
N ALA A 120 13.64 -8.78 3.86
CA ALA A 120 13.40 -10.10 4.44
C ALA A 120 14.71 -10.81 4.86
N GLU A 121 15.85 -10.45 4.24
CA GLU A 121 17.19 -10.86 4.68
C GLU A 121 17.56 -10.26 6.05
N GLY A 122 16.90 -9.17 6.45
CA GLY A 122 17.06 -8.53 7.75
C GLY A 122 16.28 -9.21 8.88
N GLN A 123 16.50 -8.72 10.11
CA GLN A 123 15.83 -9.22 11.32
C GLN A 123 14.58 -8.41 11.72
N ARG A 124 14.34 -7.25 11.10
CA ARG A 124 13.20 -6.40 11.44
C ARG A 124 11.88 -7.06 11.01
N ARG A 125 10.86 -6.93 11.86
CA ARG A 125 9.51 -7.46 11.65
C ARG A 125 8.50 -6.40 12.07
N TYR A 126 7.34 -6.39 11.44
CA TYR A 126 6.32 -5.34 11.60
C TYR A 126 5.01 -5.91 12.14
N ASP A 127 4.28 -5.10 12.90
CA ASP A 127 2.95 -5.45 13.40
C ASP A 127 1.91 -5.39 12.27
N LEU A 128 2.13 -4.49 11.32
CA LEU A 128 1.29 -4.29 10.14
C LEU A 128 2.15 -4.17 8.89
N VAL A 129 1.87 -5.00 7.88
CA VAL A 129 2.46 -4.90 6.54
C VAL A 129 1.38 -4.48 5.54
N LEU A 130 1.58 -3.35 4.88
CA LEU A 130 0.71 -2.82 3.84
C LEU A 130 1.33 -3.11 2.47
N ASN A 131 0.52 -3.65 1.57
CA ASN A 131 0.90 -4.02 0.22
C ASN A 131 -0.22 -3.57 -0.73
N MET A 132 -0.16 -2.32 -1.16
CA MET A 132 -1.28 -1.67 -1.84
C MET A 132 -0.93 -1.38 -3.30
N GLU A 133 -1.43 -2.21 -4.22
CA GLU A 133 -1.16 -2.18 -5.68
C GLU A 133 0.30 -2.54 -6.06
N VAL A 134 0.89 -3.55 -5.41
CA VAL A 134 2.24 -4.04 -5.75
C VAL A 134 2.22 -5.43 -6.41
N VAL A 135 1.34 -6.33 -5.95
CA VAL A 135 1.34 -7.76 -6.34
C VAL A 135 1.12 -8.00 -7.84
N GLU A 136 0.55 -7.05 -8.57
CA GLU A 136 0.38 -7.09 -10.02
C GLU A 136 1.66 -6.77 -10.82
N HIS A 137 2.64 -6.14 -10.18
CA HIS A 137 3.88 -5.68 -10.79
C HIS A 137 5.07 -6.64 -10.57
N VAL A 138 4.94 -7.60 -9.65
CA VAL A 138 6.02 -8.52 -9.31
C VAL A 138 6.18 -9.64 -10.33
N ALA A 139 7.43 -10.07 -10.55
CA ALA A 139 7.74 -11.14 -11.50
C ALA A 139 7.40 -12.54 -10.96
N ASN A 140 7.57 -12.75 -9.64
CA ASN A 140 7.31 -14.02 -8.96
C ASN A 140 6.46 -13.76 -7.71
N LEU A 141 5.13 -13.85 -7.88
CA LEU A 141 4.17 -13.57 -6.82
C LEU A 141 4.34 -14.48 -5.59
N PRO A 142 4.50 -15.81 -5.71
CA PRO A 142 4.77 -16.67 -4.55
C PRO A 142 6.01 -16.24 -3.75
N ALA A 143 7.14 -15.99 -4.40
CA ALA A 143 8.37 -15.59 -3.72
C ALA A 143 8.22 -14.23 -3.02
N PHE A 144 7.58 -13.27 -3.68
CA PHE A 144 7.30 -11.96 -3.11
C PHE A 144 6.41 -12.05 -1.86
N LEU A 145 5.34 -12.85 -1.91
CA LEU A 145 4.45 -13.05 -0.76
C LEU A 145 5.17 -13.77 0.38
N GLU A 146 6.07 -14.71 0.09
CA GLU A 146 6.92 -15.33 1.10
C GLU A 146 7.77 -14.30 1.85
N ASN A 147 8.42 -13.37 1.14
CA ASN A 147 9.17 -12.28 1.77
C ASN A 147 8.27 -11.38 2.63
N CYS A 148 7.07 -11.04 2.14
CA CYS A 148 6.10 -10.25 2.90
C CYS A 148 5.65 -10.97 4.18
N CYS A 149 5.40 -12.29 4.08
CA CYS A 149 5.04 -13.12 5.21
C CYS A 149 6.16 -13.15 6.26
N GLU A 150 7.41 -13.27 5.81
CA GLU A 150 8.56 -13.23 6.70
C GLU A 150 8.65 -11.90 7.44
N LEU A 151 8.39 -10.76 6.78
CA LEU A 151 8.43 -9.42 7.37
C LEU A 151 7.32 -9.14 8.40
N THR A 152 6.26 -9.94 8.44
CA THR A 152 5.13 -9.76 9.37
C THR A 152 5.39 -10.48 10.69
N ARG A 153 5.21 -9.84 11.84
CA ARG A 153 5.34 -10.51 13.15
C ARG A 153 4.32 -11.64 13.32
N PRO A 154 4.60 -12.70 14.12
CA PRO A 154 3.57 -13.63 14.57
C PRO A 154 2.40 -12.87 15.23
N GLY A 155 1.17 -13.20 14.86
CA GLY A 155 -0.02 -12.45 15.29
C GLY A 155 -0.25 -11.12 14.57
N GLY A 156 0.69 -10.67 13.73
CA GLY A 156 0.61 -9.43 12.96
C GLY A 156 -0.35 -9.52 11.77
N ILE A 157 -0.63 -8.36 11.18
CA ILE A 157 -1.59 -8.21 10.09
C ILE A 157 -0.86 -7.85 8.80
N MET A 158 -1.31 -8.42 7.69
CA MET A 158 -0.94 -7.97 6.35
C MET A 158 -2.20 -7.54 5.61
N VAL A 159 -2.13 -6.38 4.95
CA VAL A 159 -3.22 -5.91 4.08
C VAL A 159 -2.72 -5.85 2.66
N ILE A 160 -3.41 -6.55 1.77
CA ILE A 160 -3.09 -6.59 0.34
C ILE A 160 -4.23 -5.94 -0.45
N ALA A 161 -3.93 -4.96 -1.30
CA ALA A 161 -4.87 -4.42 -2.28
C ALA A 161 -4.34 -4.62 -3.70
N THR A 162 -5.23 -4.99 -4.63
CA THR A 162 -4.91 -5.15 -6.05
C THR A 162 -6.16 -5.16 -6.92
N ILE A 163 -5.97 -4.93 -8.22
CA ILE A 163 -6.96 -5.23 -9.24
C ILE A 163 -7.15 -6.75 -9.36
N ASN A 164 -8.41 -7.20 -9.50
CA ASN A 164 -8.76 -8.61 -9.65
C ASN A 164 -8.73 -9.01 -11.12
N ARG A 165 -8.23 -10.21 -11.47
CA ARG A 165 -8.25 -10.76 -12.83
C ARG A 165 -9.63 -11.18 -13.30
N THR A 166 -10.45 -10.23 -13.72
CA THR A 166 -11.74 -10.51 -14.37
C THR A 166 -11.89 -9.75 -15.68
N LEU A 167 -12.82 -10.18 -16.53
CA LEU A 167 -13.18 -9.45 -17.76
C LEU A 167 -13.71 -8.03 -17.47
N ILE A 168 -14.30 -7.82 -16.29
CA ILE A 168 -14.87 -6.53 -15.87
C ILE A 168 -13.76 -5.57 -15.41
N SER A 169 -12.75 -6.06 -14.69
CA SER A 169 -11.56 -5.26 -14.32
C SER A 169 -10.77 -4.76 -15.54
N TRP A 170 -10.65 -5.62 -16.55
CA TRP A 170 -9.98 -5.33 -17.81
C TRP A 170 -10.72 -4.25 -18.60
N LEU A 171 -12.05 -4.35 -18.68
CA LEU A 171 -12.89 -3.33 -19.29
C LEU A 171 -12.83 -2.00 -18.53
N ALA A 172 -12.82 -2.01 -17.19
CA ALA A 172 -12.75 -0.80 -16.37
C ALA A 172 -11.38 -0.10 -16.46
N ALA A 173 -10.28 -0.86 -16.45
CA ALA A 173 -8.91 -0.34 -16.58
C ALA A 173 -8.65 0.27 -17.97
N ILE A 174 -9.08 -0.40 -19.04
CA ILE A 174 -8.91 0.07 -20.42
C ILE A 174 -9.84 1.24 -20.74
N VAL A 175 -11.14 1.16 -20.40
CA VAL A 175 -12.09 2.25 -20.68
C VAL A 175 -11.77 3.49 -19.82
N GLY A 176 -11.31 3.30 -18.58
CA GLY A 176 -10.90 4.39 -17.69
C GLY A 176 -9.59 5.08 -18.13
N ALA A 177 -8.51 4.30 -18.30
CA ALA A 177 -7.18 4.85 -18.57
C ALA A 177 -6.96 5.26 -20.03
N GLU A 178 -7.54 4.53 -21.00
CA GLU A 178 -7.31 4.77 -22.43
C GLU A 178 -8.39 5.65 -23.08
N TYR A 179 -9.67 5.49 -22.72
CA TYR A 179 -10.78 6.16 -23.42
C TYR A 179 -11.27 7.46 -22.75
N ILE A 180 -11.18 7.59 -21.42
CA ILE A 180 -11.69 8.78 -20.70
C ILE A 180 -10.56 9.75 -20.28
N LEU A 181 -9.37 9.25 -19.93
CA LEU A 181 -8.30 10.07 -19.31
C LEU A 181 -7.03 10.28 -20.16
N ARG A 182 -6.81 9.50 -21.24
CA ARG A 182 -5.60 9.54 -22.10
C ARG A 182 -4.27 9.49 -21.33
N TRP A 183 -4.19 8.76 -20.22
CA TRP A 183 -3.00 8.77 -19.34
C TRP A 183 -1.95 7.71 -19.66
N LEU A 184 -2.25 6.68 -20.45
CA LEU A 184 -1.31 5.59 -20.72
C LEU A 184 -1.28 5.17 -22.21
N PRO A 185 -0.11 4.74 -22.74
CA PRO A 185 -0.02 4.13 -24.06
C PRO A 185 -0.80 2.81 -24.13
N ARG A 186 -1.39 2.53 -25.30
CA ARG A 186 -2.15 1.29 -25.57
C ARG A 186 -1.30 0.04 -25.32
N GLY A 187 -1.84 -0.93 -24.58
CA GLY A 187 -1.24 -2.27 -24.42
C GLY A 187 -0.36 -2.50 -23.19
N THR A 188 -0.44 -1.64 -22.16
CA THR A 188 0.40 -1.72 -20.95
C THR A 188 -0.02 -2.77 -19.91
N HIS A 189 -1.18 -3.45 -20.06
CA HIS A 189 -1.69 -4.36 -19.04
C HIS A 189 -1.60 -5.84 -19.47
N GLN A 190 -0.62 -6.57 -18.93
CA GLN A 190 -0.55 -8.03 -19.05
C GLN A 190 -1.58 -8.68 -18.10
N TRP A 191 -2.81 -8.86 -18.59
CA TRP A 191 -3.97 -9.39 -17.85
C TRP A 191 -3.70 -10.69 -17.07
N SER A 192 -2.73 -11.51 -17.49
CA SER A 192 -2.33 -12.74 -16.80
C SER A 192 -1.71 -12.52 -15.41
N ARG A 193 -1.27 -11.29 -15.07
CA ARG A 193 -0.55 -10.99 -13.82
C ARG A 193 -1.43 -10.62 -12.62
N PHE A 194 -2.72 -10.35 -12.82
CA PHE A 194 -3.60 -10.03 -11.69
C PHE A 194 -3.93 -11.32 -10.90
N PRO A 195 -3.70 -11.36 -9.57
CA PRO A 195 -4.06 -12.53 -8.79
C PRO A 195 -5.54 -12.47 -8.39
N ARG A 196 -6.20 -13.63 -8.33
CA ARG A 196 -7.51 -13.79 -7.70
C ARG A 196 -7.34 -13.84 -6.17
N PRO A 197 -8.35 -13.43 -5.38
CA PRO A 197 -8.29 -13.55 -3.92
C PRO A 197 -7.90 -14.96 -3.44
N SER A 198 -8.49 -16.00 -4.04
CA SER A 198 -8.21 -17.40 -3.71
C SER A 198 -6.77 -17.83 -4.00
N GLU A 199 -6.10 -17.20 -4.99
CA GLU A 199 -4.70 -17.50 -5.31
C GLU A 199 -3.77 -16.91 -4.25
N LEU A 200 -4.05 -15.68 -3.79
CA LEU A 200 -3.32 -15.06 -2.68
C LEU A 200 -3.55 -15.84 -1.38
N GLU A 201 -4.80 -16.15 -1.07
CA GLU A 201 -5.18 -16.91 0.12
C GLU A 201 -4.46 -18.26 0.18
N ALA A 202 -4.41 -19.00 -0.93
CA ALA A 202 -3.73 -20.28 -0.99
C ALA A 202 -2.21 -20.15 -0.70
N ILE A 203 -1.55 -19.13 -1.25
CA ILE A 203 -0.12 -18.90 -1.00
C ILE A 203 0.11 -18.50 0.46
N LEU A 204 -0.66 -17.56 0.97
CA LEU A 204 -0.56 -17.04 2.33
C LEU A 204 -0.82 -18.14 3.38
N ALA A 205 -1.80 -19.02 3.13
CA ALA A 205 -2.11 -20.15 4.01
C ALA A 205 -0.91 -21.10 4.21
N THR A 206 -0.05 -21.28 3.20
CA THR A 206 1.17 -22.10 3.35
C THR A 206 2.18 -21.52 4.35
N ARG A 207 1.99 -20.26 4.77
CA ARG A 207 2.86 -19.54 5.72
C ARG A 207 2.15 -19.17 7.02
N GLY A 208 1.03 -19.82 7.31
CA GLY A 208 0.26 -19.61 8.54
C GLY A 208 -0.46 -18.27 8.56
N PHE A 209 -1.02 -17.86 7.42
CA PHE A 209 -1.89 -16.69 7.35
C PHE A 209 -3.33 -17.09 7.05
N SER A 210 -4.28 -16.50 7.76
CA SER A 210 -5.72 -16.58 7.50
C SER A 210 -6.22 -15.27 6.88
N VAL A 211 -7.23 -15.35 6.00
CA VAL A 211 -7.94 -14.15 5.54
C VAL A 211 -9.09 -13.84 6.49
N GLU A 212 -9.06 -12.65 7.08
CA GLU A 212 -10.02 -12.21 8.10
C GLU A 212 -11.09 -11.27 7.54
N ASP A 213 -10.78 -10.53 6.48
CA ASP A 213 -11.73 -9.66 5.78
C ASP A 213 -11.38 -9.49 4.30
N GLN A 214 -12.40 -9.28 3.48
CA GLN A 214 -12.26 -9.04 2.05
C GLN A 214 -13.30 -8.01 1.58
N VAL A 215 -12.84 -6.94 0.94
CA VAL A 215 -13.72 -5.89 0.41
C VAL A 215 -13.27 -5.46 -0.98
N GLY A 216 -14.20 -5.19 -1.87
CA GLY A 216 -13.96 -4.52 -3.14
C GLY A 216 -14.20 -3.02 -3.03
N VAL A 217 -13.63 -2.27 -3.96
CA VAL A 217 -13.78 -0.82 -4.07
C VAL A 217 -14.47 -0.47 -5.38
N GLY A 218 -15.61 0.22 -5.27
CA GLY A 218 -16.34 0.78 -6.39
C GLY A 218 -16.14 2.29 -6.47
N VAL A 219 -16.08 2.83 -7.69
CA VAL A 219 -16.06 4.27 -7.95
C VAL A 219 -17.32 4.67 -8.70
N ASN A 220 -17.97 5.75 -8.27
CA ASN A 220 -19.04 6.38 -9.03
C ASN A 220 -18.41 7.42 -9.98
N PRO A 221 -18.49 7.24 -11.31
CA PRO A 221 -17.83 8.13 -12.27
C PRO A 221 -18.45 9.53 -12.34
N ILE A 222 -19.71 9.69 -11.92
CA ILE A 222 -20.44 10.96 -12.00
C ILE A 222 -20.02 11.88 -10.86
N ASN A 223 -20.00 11.38 -9.63
CA ASN A 223 -19.69 12.19 -8.44
C ASN A 223 -18.32 11.90 -7.82
N ARG A 224 -17.50 11.06 -8.47
CA ARG A 224 -16.13 10.71 -8.07
C ARG A 224 -16.01 10.11 -6.66
N ARG A 225 -17.11 9.57 -6.11
CA ARG A 225 -17.10 8.94 -4.78
C ARG A 225 -16.69 7.48 -4.87
N PHE A 226 -15.74 7.11 -4.02
CA PHE A 226 -15.35 5.73 -3.80
C PHE A 226 -16.17 5.12 -2.65
N ARG A 227 -16.48 3.82 -2.74
CA ARG A 227 -17.23 3.07 -1.72
C ARG A 227 -16.72 1.64 -1.63
N LEU A 228 -16.76 1.07 -0.43
CA LEU A 228 -16.54 -0.35 -0.20
C LEU A 228 -17.77 -1.16 -0.56
N HIS A 229 -17.58 -2.38 -1.05
CA HIS A 229 -18.64 -3.34 -1.31
C HIS A 229 -18.13 -4.79 -1.25
N LYS A 230 -19.03 -5.76 -1.12
CA LYS A 230 -18.68 -7.19 -1.07
C LYS A 230 -18.26 -7.80 -2.42
N TYR A 231 -18.52 -7.10 -3.54
CA TYR A 231 -18.18 -7.62 -4.86
C TYR A 231 -16.67 -7.49 -5.12
N LEU A 232 -15.95 -8.60 -5.20
CA LEU A 232 -14.50 -8.59 -5.40
C LEU A 232 -14.09 -8.60 -6.87
N GLY A 233 -15.05 -8.63 -7.80
CA GLY A 233 -14.80 -8.92 -9.21
C GLY A 233 -14.01 -7.85 -9.97
N VAL A 234 -13.74 -6.67 -9.42
CA VAL A 234 -12.95 -5.63 -10.13
C VAL A 234 -11.59 -5.44 -9.47
N ASN A 235 -11.60 -5.26 -8.16
CA ASN A 235 -10.44 -5.09 -7.29
C ASN A 235 -10.86 -5.56 -5.90
N TYR A 236 -9.88 -5.74 -5.03
CA TYR A 236 -10.14 -6.12 -3.66
C TYR A 236 -9.03 -5.62 -2.74
N MET A 237 -9.37 -5.58 -1.45
CA MET A 237 -8.46 -5.47 -0.32
C MET A 237 -8.70 -6.68 0.58
N LEU A 238 -7.63 -7.41 0.92
CA LEU A 238 -7.64 -8.53 1.84
C LEU A 238 -6.95 -8.09 3.13
N VAL A 239 -7.60 -8.29 4.27
CA VAL A 239 -6.95 -8.24 5.58
C VAL A 239 -6.64 -9.66 5.98
N THR A 240 -5.36 -9.95 6.20
CA THR A 240 -4.88 -11.28 6.56
C THR A 240 -4.10 -11.22 7.87
N ARG A 241 -4.15 -12.30 8.63
CA ARG A 241 -3.51 -12.38 9.94
C ARG A 241 -2.54 -13.54 9.97
N ARG A 242 -1.31 -13.29 10.42
CA ARG A 242 -0.34 -14.35 10.72
C ARG A 242 -0.74 -15.02 12.03
N GLU A 243 -0.72 -16.34 12.05
CA GLU A 243 -0.90 -17.12 13.28
C GLU A 243 0.07 -16.63 14.37
N GLY A 244 -0.45 -16.50 15.60
CA GLY A 244 0.38 -16.23 16.76
C GLY A 244 1.23 -17.45 17.08
N ARG A 245 2.43 -17.27 17.65
CA ARG A 245 3.08 -18.40 18.32
C ARG A 245 2.23 -18.75 19.53
N ASP A 246 1.59 -19.91 19.53
CA ASP A 246 0.90 -20.41 20.71
C ASP A 246 1.85 -20.42 21.90
N GLY A 247 1.48 -19.69 22.95
CA GLY A 247 2.15 -19.73 24.25
C GLY A 247 1.85 -21.02 25.04
N SER A 248 1.64 -22.16 24.38
CA SER A 248 1.44 -23.47 25.02
C SER A 248 2.78 -24.06 25.48
N GLY A 249 3.46 -23.30 26.33
CA GLY A 249 4.71 -23.67 26.99
C GLY A 249 4.75 -23.10 28.41
N ARG A 250 3.62 -23.09 29.13
CA ARG A 250 3.64 -23.09 30.59
C ARG A 250 3.69 -24.56 31.02
N THR A 251 4.91 -25.00 31.31
CA THR A 251 5.15 -26.16 32.17
C THR A 251 4.70 -25.85 33.60
#